data_AF-A0A9D5VGB1-F1
#
_entry.id   AF-A0A9D5VGB1-F1
#
_cell.length_a   1.000
_cell.length_b   1.000
_cell.length_c   1.000
_cell.angle_alpha   90.00
_cell.angle_beta   90.00
_cell.angle_gamma   90.00
#
_symmetry.space_group_name_H-M   'P 1'
#
loop_
_entity.id
_entity.type
_entity.pdbx_description
1 polymer ?
#
loop_
_entity_poly.entity_id
_entity_poly.type
_entity_poly.pdbx_seq_one_letter_code
_entity_poly.pdbx_strand_id
1 'polypeptide(L)'
;MYKTVSKSLDFVTIEKQFLRFWQENNIFSQLREKNAHGEVWSFQDGPITANNPMGVHHAWGRSLKDIFQRYHAMSGRQLRYQNGFDCQGLWVEVEIEKEHAFKSKKDILAFGMDRFVRACKERVLTFAAKQTEQSIRLGYWMDWDDPGQLRRLQQALHDDLPEITYTAPSGNRFTGTPEQIIANLGSPEYGGSYFTFSNENNYTIWSFLKKCHADGHIYRGTDVMTWCPRCGTGLSQMEVAEGRKITEHTSVYVRFPILGREREAFLVWTTTPWTLTSMLMYQPSMRRNTNSVLQRQQCG
;
A
#
# COMPACT_ATOMS: atom_id res chain seq x y z
N MET A 1 -21.69 13.18 45.38
CA MET A 1 -22.30 14.38 44.76
C MET A 1 -21.89 14.39 43.30
N TYR A 2 -22.83 14.45 42.35
CA TYR A 2 -22.51 14.52 40.92
C TYR A 2 -22.13 15.95 40.53
N LYS A 3 -21.21 16.12 39.58
CA LYS A 3 -20.89 17.44 39.00
C LYS A 3 -22.01 17.85 38.04
N THR A 4 -22.44 19.10 38.14
CA THR A 4 -23.41 19.70 37.21
C THR A 4 -22.81 19.73 35.80
N VAL A 5 -23.56 19.23 34.81
CA VAL A 5 -23.11 19.17 33.41
C VAL A 5 -23.63 20.38 32.64
N SER A 6 -22.77 21.00 31.83
CA SER A 6 -23.15 22.09 30.92
C SER A 6 -24.15 21.58 29.87
N LYS A 7 -25.14 22.41 29.51
CA LYS A 7 -26.07 22.11 28.41
C LYS A 7 -25.41 22.19 27.03
N SER A 8 -24.28 22.90 26.92
CA SER A 8 -23.45 22.97 25.71
C SER A 8 -22.21 22.09 25.91
N LEU A 9 -22.09 21.05 25.08
CA LEU A 9 -20.97 20.11 25.10
C LEU A 9 -19.99 20.42 23.98
N ASP A 10 -18.74 20.69 24.35
CA ASP A 10 -17.63 20.74 23.41
C ASP A 10 -16.94 19.37 23.38
N PHE A 11 -17.36 18.53 22.43
CA PHE A 11 -16.81 17.18 22.26
C PHE A 11 -15.31 17.19 21.94
N VAL A 12 -14.80 18.19 21.22
CA VAL A 12 -13.37 18.25 20.87
C VAL A 12 -12.52 18.46 22.12
N THR A 13 -12.95 19.35 23.01
CA THR A 13 -12.27 19.57 24.29
C THR A 13 -12.39 18.34 25.19
N ILE A 14 -13.57 17.73 25.28
CA ILE A 14 -13.81 16.52 26.07
C ILE A 14 -12.93 15.34 25.60
N GLU A 15 -12.87 15.09 24.29
CA GLU A 15 -12.01 14.03 23.72
C GLU A 15 -10.54 14.26 24.06
N LYS A 16 -10.04 15.50 23.95
CA LYS A 16 -8.66 15.83 24.34
C LYS A 16 -8.40 15.58 25.82
N GLN A 17 -9.38 15.84 26.68
CA GLN A 17 -9.29 15.55 28.11
C GLN A 17 -9.23 14.03 28.35
N PHE A 18 -10.03 13.23 27.65
CA PHE A 18 -9.99 11.77 27.77
C PHE A 18 -8.67 11.18 27.27
N LEU A 19 -8.15 11.63 26.12
CA LEU A 19 -6.85 11.18 25.62
C LEU A 19 -5.73 11.49 26.61
N ARG A 20 -5.73 12.69 27.20
CA ARG A 20 -4.78 13.08 28.23
C ARG A 20 -4.91 12.21 29.49
N PHE A 21 -6.14 12.00 29.96
CA PHE A 21 -6.42 11.14 31.10
C PHE A 21 -5.91 9.71 30.88
N TRP A 22 -6.15 9.13 29.70
CA TRP A 22 -5.66 7.79 29.37
C TRP A 22 -4.14 7.70 29.38
N GLN A 23 -3.46 8.73 28.86
CA GLN A 23 -2.00 8.81 28.84
C GLN A 23 -1.42 8.98 30.25
N GLU A 24 -1.86 9.99 31.01
CA GLU A 24 -1.36 10.31 32.35
C GLU A 24 -1.54 9.16 33.34
N ASN A 25 -2.59 8.34 33.16
CA ASN A 25 -2.91 7.21 34.03
C ASN A 25 -2.48 5.86 33.44
N ASN A 26 -1.78 5.81 32.30
CA ASN A 26 -1.35 4.57 31.65
C ASN A 26 -2.48 3.54 31.44
N ILE A 27 -3.70 4.01 31.10
CA ILE A 27 -4.92 3.19 31.08
C ILE A 27 -4.81 2.00 30.12
N PHE A 28 -4.19 2.20 28.96
CA PHE A 28 -4.00 1.13 27.99
C PHE A 28 -3.06 0.03 28.50
N SER A 29 -1.98 0.38 29.20
CA SER A 29 -1.09 -0.60 29.82
C SER A 29 -1.77 -1.37 30.95
N GLN A 30 -2.57 -0.69 31.79
CA GLN A 30 -3.37 -1.36 32.82
C GLN A 30 -4.36 -2.37 32.23
N LEU A 31 -5.01 -2.05 31.11
CA LEU A 31 -5.89 -2.99 30.43
C LEU A 31 -5.13 -4.23 29.94
N ARG A 32 -3.95 -4.04 29.33
CA ARG A 32 -3.13 -5.15 28.84
C ARG A 32 -2.67 -6.05 29.98
N GLU A 33 -2.25 -5.46 31.10
CA GLU A 33 -1.85 -6.20 32.30
C GLU A 33 -3.03 -6.99 32.89
N LYS A 34 -4.20 -6.36 33.03
CA LYS A 34 -5.43 -7.01 33.48
C LYS A 34 -5.77 -8.26 32.64
N ASN A 35 -5.48 -8.22 31.35
CA ASN A 35 -5.84 -9.27 30.40
C ASN A 35 -4.66 -10.20 30.04
N ALA A 36 -3.49 -10.05 30.67
CA ALA A 36 -2.26 -10.75 30.27
C ALA A 36 -2.36 -12.28 30.32
N HIS A 37 -3.26 -12.82 31.16
CA HIS A 37 -3.50 -14.25 31.34
C HIS A 37 -4.83 -14.73 30.74
N GLY A 38 -5.49 -13.90 29.93
CA GLY A 38 -6.73 -14.24 29.25
C GLY A 38 -6.55 -15.21 28.09
N GLU A 39 -7.65 -15.73 27.56
CA GLU A 39 -7.64 -16.49 26.30
C GLU A 39 -7.10 -15.60 25.16
N VAL A 40 -6.14 -16.11 24.39
CA VAL A 40 -5.56 -15.38 23.27
C VAL A 40 -6.61 -15.15 22.19
N TRP A 41 -6.73 -13.89 21.76
CA TRP A 41 -7.46 -13.52 20.55
C TRP A 41 -6.53 -12.78 19.62
N SER A 42 -6.29 -13.38 18.45
CA SER A 42 -5.35 -12.85 17.48
C SER A 42 -6.05 -11.94 16.48
N PHE A 43 -5.56 -10.71 16.37
CA PHE A 43 -5.92 -9.76 15.34
C PHE A 43 -4.66 -9.33 14.60
N GLN A 44 -4.73 -9.34 13.27
CA GLN A 44 -3.66 -8.88 12.40
C GLN A 44 -4.14 -7.61 11.70
N ASP A 45 -3.53 -6.49 12.03
CA ASP A 45 -3.86 -5.23 11.38
C ASP A 45 -3.22 -5.18 10.00
N GLY A 46 -4.05 -5.04 8.95
CA GLY A 46 -3.56 -4.80 7.60
C GLY A 46 -2.82 -3.46 7.54
N PRO A 47 -1.60 -3.42 6.96
CA PRO A 47 -0.76 -2.24 7.04
C PRO A 47 -1.35 -1.11 6.20
N ILE A 48 -1.26 0.12 6.70
CA ILE A 48 -1.62 1.33 5.93
C ILE A 48 -0.40 1.77 5.11
N THR A 49 -0.59 2.14 3.85
CA THR A 49 0.50 2.72 3.06
C THR A 49 0.91 4.07 3.64
N ALA A 50 2.18 4.19 4.01
CA ALA A 50 2.74 5.37 4.67
C ALA A 50 3.18 6.43 3.64
N ASN A 51 2.30 6.83 2.73
CA ASN A 51 2.63 7.77 1.67
C ASN A 51 1.87 9.11 1.73
N ASN A 52 0.79 9.20 2.51
CA ASN A 52 -0.07 10.40 2.60
C ASN A 52 -0.78 10.46 3.97
N PRO A 53 -1.37 11.60 4.38
CA PRO A 53 -2.19 11.66 5.58
C PRO A 53 -3.43 10.77 5.48
N MET A 54 -3.97 10.33 6.62
CA MET A 54 -5.20 9.54 6.63
C MET A 54 -6.40 10.33 6.09
N GLY A 55 -7.05 9.80 5.07
CA GLY A 55 -8.42 10.17 4.66
C GLY A 55 -9.52 9.50 5.52
N VAL A 56 -10.77 9.94 5.34
CA VAL A 56 -11.96 9.48 6.11
C VAL A 56 -12.17 7.97 6.05
N HIS A 57 -11.89 7.33 4.91
CA HIS A 57 -12.02 5.88 4.75
C HIS A 57 -11.08 5.10 5.69
N HIS A 58 -9.90 5.64 6.01
CA HIS A 58 -9.01 5.04 7.02
C HIS A 58 -9.61 5.16 8.42
N ALA A 59 -10.22 6.31 8.73
CA ALA A 59 -10.87 6.50 10.03
C ALA A 59 -12.00 5.48 10.22
N TRP A 60 -12.81 5.24 9.18
CA TRP A 60 -13.83 4.20 9.22
C TRP A 60 -13.23 2.81 9.50
N GLY A 61 -12.24 2.39 8.70
CA GLY A 61 -11.59 1.09 8.88
C GLY A 61 -10.98 0.91 10.28
N ARG A 62 -10.29 1.93 10.79
CA ARG A 62 -9.68 1.91 12.13
C ARG A 62 -10.71 1.90 13.25
N SER A 63 -11.80 2.66 13.14
CA SER A 63 -12.88 2.64 14.13
C SER A 63 -13.52 1.26 14.25
N LEU A 64 -13.75 0.56 13.13
CA LEU A 64 -14.27 -0.81 13.16
C LEU A 64 -13.29 -1.75 13.88
N LYS A 65 -12.01 -1.71 13.50
CA LYS A 65 -10.96 -2.53 14.11
C LYS A 65 -10.85 -2.30 15.62
N ASP A 66 -10.90 -1.03 16.06
CA ASP A 66 -10.86 -0.65 17.48
C ASP A 66 -12.07 -1.17 18.26
N ILE A 67 -13.28 -1.09 17.69
CA ILE A 67 -14.50 -1.62 18.32
C ILE A 67 -14.36 -3.11 18.62
N PHE A 68 -13.88 -3.91 17.66
CA PHE A 68 -13.68 -5.35 17.87
C PHE A 68 -12.58 -5.62 18.91
N GLN A 69 -11.46 -4.90 18.86
CA GLN A 69 -10.41 -5.05 19.86
C GLN A 69 -10.90 -4.70 21.27
N ARG A 70 -11.64 -3.59 21.41
CA ARG A 70 -12.25 -3.20 22.70
C ARG A 70 -13.25 -4.23 23.20
N TYR A 71 -14.11 -4.76 22.32
CA TYR A 71 -15.05 -5.82 22.68
C TYR A 71 -14.33 -7.05 23.25
N HIS A 72 -13.32 -7.55 22.55
CA HIS A 72 -12.57 -8.72 23.01
C HIS A 72 -11.74 -8.42 24.26
N ALA A 73 -11.15 -7.24 24.37
CA ALA A 73 -10.46 -6.81 25.58
C ALA A 73 -11.42 -6.71 26.78
N MET A 74 -12.64 -6.22 26.60
CA MET A 74 -13.65 -6.17 27.65
C MET A 74 -14.12 -7.56 28.09
N SER A 75 -14.05 -8.56 27.20
CA SER A 75 -14.29 -9.97 27.55
C SER A 75 -13.12 -10.66 28.28
N GLY A 76 -12.05 -9.93 28.61
CA GLY A 76 -10.90 -10.44 29.35
C GLY A 76 -9.89 -11.22 28.50
N ARG A 77 -9.95 -11.11 27.17
CA ARG A 77 -9.02 -11.79 26.26
C ARG A 77 -7.66 -11.08 26.20
N GLN A 78 -6.61 -11.86 25.97
CA GLN A 78 -5.27 -11.36 25.67
C GLN A 78 -5.18 -11.05 24.17
N LEU A 79 -4.82 -9.81 23.83
CA LEU A 79 -4.77 -9.34 22.44
C LEU A 79 -3.36 -8.87 22.07
N ARG A 80 -3.07 -8.92 20.77
CA ARG A 80 -1.92 -8.27 20.15
C ARG A 80 -2.34 -6.94 19.55
N TYR A 81 -1.68 -5.86 19.97
CA TYR A 81 -2.02 -4.49 19.61
C TYR A 81 -0.96 -3.88 18.68
N GLN A 82 -0.65 -4.53 17.56
CA GLN A 82 0.36 -4.00 16.62
C GLN A 82 -0.27 -3.49 15.32
N ASN A 83 -0.02 -2.22 15.01
CA ASN A 83 -0.30 -1.60 13.71
C ASN A 83 0.80 -1.92 12.69
N GLY A 84 0.49 -1.81 11.41
CA GLY A 84 1.45 -1.94 10.31
C GLY A 84 1.54 -0.70 9.43
N PHE A 85 2.74 -0.40 8.95
CA PHE A 85 2.98 0.53 7.86
C PHE A 85 3.53 -0.20 6.64
N ASP A 86 2.89 0.02 5.50
CA ASP A 86 3.39 -0.40 4.20
C ASP A 86 4.25 0.71 3.60
N CYS A 87 5.53 0.39 3.40
CA CYS A 87 6.63 1.30 3.20
C CYS A 87 7.24 1.21 1.80
N GLN A 88 6.81 0.27 0.96
CA GLN A 88 7.49 -0.07 -0.29
C GLN A 88 6.55 0.02 -1.49
N GLY A 89 7.12 0.01 -2.69
CA GLY A 89 6.39 -0.08 -3.94
C GLY A 89 5.95 1.26 -4.54
N LEU A 90 5.22 1.14 -5.66
CA LEU A 90 4.92 2.26 -6.57
C LEU A 90 4.18 3.42 -5.89
N TRP A 91 3.35 3.15 -4.88
CA TRP A 91 2.59 4.19 -4.18
C TRP A 91 3.46 5.17 -3.40
N VAL A 92 4.67 4.79 -3.01
CA VAL A 92 5.67 5.67 -2.38
C VAL A 92 6.57 6.28 -3.45
N GLU A 93 7.12 5.45 -4.34
CA GLU A 93 8.08 5.87 -5.37
C GLU A 93 7.52 6.96 -6.28
N VAL A 94 6.25 6.83 -6.69
CA VAL A 94 5.60 7.78 -7.61
C VAL A 94 5.38 9.15 -6.95
N GLU A 95 5.23 9.21 -5.64
CA GLU A 95 5.11 10.50 -4.95
C GLU A 95 6.48 11.21 -4.89
N ILE A 96 7.56 10.47 -4.66
CA ILE A 96 8.93 11.04 -4.75
C ILE A 96 9.23 11.49 -6.18
N GLU A 97 8.86 10.70 -7.19
CA GLU A 97 8.97 11.10 -8.60
C GLU A 97 8.25 12.44 -8.87
N LYS A 98 7.05 12.64 -8.31
CA LYS A 98 6.29 13.90 -8.46
C LYS A 98 6.97 15.07 -7.74
N GLU A 99 7.43 14.86 -6.50
CA GLU A 99 8.09 15.90 -5.69
C GLU A 99 9.38 16.41 -6.34
N HIS A 100 10.12 15.53 -7.00
CA HIS A 100 11.33 15.88 -7.75
C HIS A 100 11.06 16.17 -9.24
N ALA A 101 9.80 16.18 -9.68
CA ALA A 101 9.37 16.39 -11.06
C ALA A 101 10.08 15.47 -12.10
N PHE A 102 10.38 14.23 -11.71
CA PHE A 102 10.95 13.22 -12.60
C PHE A 102 9.96 12.84 -13.70
N LYS A 103 10.49 12.69 -14.92
CA LYS A 103 9.73 12.35 -16.12
C LYS A 103 10.03 10.94 -16.62
N SER A 104 11.17 10.39 -16.22
CA SER A 104 11.62 9.08 -16.64
C SER A 104 12.44 8.37 -15.56
N LYS A 105 12.58 7.05 -15.68
CA LYS A 105 13.46 6.25 -14.80
C LYS A 105 14.94 6.64 -14.93
N LYS A 106 15.36 7.29 -16.02
CA LYS A 106 16.72 7.82 -16.16
C LYS A 106 16.99 8.96 -15.19
N ASP A 107 15.96 9.72 -14.81
CA ASP A 107 16.09 10.82 -13.86
C ASP A 107 16.41 10.28 -12.46
N ILE A 108 15.82 9.13 -12.08
CA ILE A 108 16.14 8.42 -10.83
C ILE A 108 17.60 7.96 -10.83
N LEU A 109 18.07 7.40 -11.95
CA LEU A 109 19.47 6.98 -12.08
C LEU A 109 20.44 8.17 -11.97
N ALA A 110 20.11 9.29 -12.59
CA ALA A 110 20.90 10.52 -12.49
C ALA A 110 20.84 11.13 -11.08
N PHE A 111 19.69 11.04 -10.41
CA PHE A 111 19.52 11.46 -9.02
C PHE A 111 20.31 10.59 -8.06
N GLY A 112 20.55 9.32 -8.38
CA GLY A 112 21.24 8.35 -7.54
C GLY A 112 20.24 7.44 -6.83
N MET A 113 20.41 6.12 -7.01
CA MET A 113 19.48 5.12 -6.48
C MET A 113 19.43 5.13 -4.95
N ASP A 114 20.58 5.30 -4.30
CA ASP A 114 20.69 5.37 -2.85
C ASP A 114 19.96 6.61 -2.29
N ARG A 115 20.15 7.78 -2.91
CA ARG A 115 19.42 9.01 -2.56
C ARG A 115 17.92 8.87 -2.78
N PHE A 116 17.50 8.23 -3.88
CA PHE A 116 16.08 7.98 -4.15
C PHE A 116 15.45 7.08 -3.10
N VAL A 117 16.14 6.00 -2.70
CA VAL A 117 15.68 5.09 -1.65
C VAL A 117 15.61 5.80 -0.30
N ARG A 118 16.59 6.64 0.05
CA ARG A 118 16.54 7.47 1.26
C ARG A 118 15.34 8.42 1.26
N ALA A 119 15.10 9.14 0.16
CA ALA A 119 13.93 10.01 0.02
C ALA A 119 12.60 9.23 0.19
N CYS A 120 12.49 8.01 -0.33
CA CYS A 120 11.33 7.15 -0.11
C CYS A 120 11.14 6.81 1.39
N LYS A 121 12.22 6.44 2.09
CA LYS A 121 12.20 6.14 3.54
C LYS A 121 11.83 7.38 4.36
N GLU A 122 12.34 8.55 4.00
CA GLU A 122 12.01 9.81 4.66
C GLU A 122 10.52 10.12 4.55
N ARG A 123 9.94 9.96 3.36
CA ARG A 123 8.49 10.10 3.15
C ARG A 123 7.71 9.13 4.04
N VAL A 124 8.11 7.86 4.05
CA VAL A 124 7.47 6.83 4.89
C VAL A 124 7.48 7.22 6.35
N LEU A 125 8.62 7.64 6.90
CA LEU A 125 8.73 8.04 8.30
C LEU A 125 7.89 9.29 8.61
N THR A 126 7.84 10.24 7.68
CA THR A 126 7.00 11.45 7.79
C THR A 126 5.52 11.10 7.92
N PHE A 127 5.02 10.25 7.02
CA PHE A 127 3.61 9.89 7.03
C PHE A 127 3.26 8.83 8.07
N ALA A 128 4.17 7.93 8.44
CA ALA A 128 3.99 7.05 9.59
C ALA A 128 3.79 7.88 10.87
N ALA A 129 4.63 8.89 11.12
CA ALA A 129 4.45 9.81 12.25
C ALA A 129 3.10 10.53 12.20
N LYS A 130 2.71 11.04 11.03
CA LYS A 130 1.43 11.74 10.85
C LYS A 130 0.21 10.83 11.07
N GLN A 131 0.25 9.64 10.51
CA GLN A 131 -0.83 8.65 10.60
C GLN A 131 -0.95 8.09 12.03
N THR A 132 0.16 7.93 12.75
CA THR A 132 0.16 7.60 14.19
C THR A 132 -0.54 8.67 15.00
N GLU A 133 -0.20 9.95 14.81
CA GLU A 133 -0.88 11.06 15.51
C GLU A 133 -2.39 11.10 15.22
N GLN A 134 -2.76 10.93 13.95
CA GLN A 134 -4.15 10.90 13.54
C GLN A 134 -4.89 9.69 14.16
N SER A 135 -4.22 8.54 14.30
CA SER A 135 -4.80 7.33 14.89
C SER A 135 -4.96 7.45 16.41
N ILE A 136 -3.96 8.00 17.11
CA ILE A 136 -4.06 8.34 18.53
C ILE A 136 -5.20 9.33 18.75
N ARG A 137 -5.34 10.34 17.87
CA ARG A 137 -6.43 11.33 17.96
C ARG A 137 -7.81 10.71 17.76
N LEU A 138 -7.93 9.63 16.97
CA LEU A 138 -9.17 8.84 16.86
C LEU A 138 -9.46 7.99 18.10
N GLY A 139 -8.52 7.88 19.03
CA GLY A 139 -8.62 7.00 20.20
C GLY A 139 -8.27 5.54 19.89
N TYR A 140 -7.66 5.24 18.75
CA TYR A 140 -7.31 3.87 18.38
C TYR A 140 -6.15 3.34 19.25
N TRP A 141 -6.38 2.25 19.99
CA TRP A 141 -5.35 1.68 20.88
C TRP A 141 -4.47 0.67 20.15
N MET A 142 -3.20 1.02 20.02
CA MET A 142 -2.11 0.17 19.51
C MET A 142 -0.81 0.48 20.26
N ASP A 143 0.18 -0.39 20.07
CA ASP A 143 1.58 -0.16 20.36
C ASP A 143 2.14 0.84 19.34
N TRP A 144 1.81 2.11 19.55
CA TRP A 144 2.24 3.21 18.69
C TRP A 144 3.70 3.57 18.91
N ASP A 145 4.40 3.83 17.81
CA ASP A 145 5.68 4.52 17.81
C ASP A 145 5.53 5.97 18.29
N ASP A 146 6.60 6.55 18.87
CA ASP A 146 6.63 7.98 19.15
C ASP A 146 6.80 8.78 17.84
N PRO A 147 5.82 9.61 17.43
CA PRO A 147 5.91 10.43 16.23
C PRO A 147 7.14 11.37 16.22
N GLY A 148 7.60 11.81 17.39
CA GLY A 148 8.80 12.63 17.54
C GLY A 148 10.10 11.85 17.28
N GLN A 149 10.14 10.56 17.60
CA GLN A 149 11.27 9.69 17.26
C GLN A 149 11.31 9.40 15.75
N LEU A 150 10.14 9.11 15.15
CA LEU A 150 10.04 8.88 13.70
C LEU A 150 10.49 10.10 12.88
N ARG A 151 10.13 11.32 13.31
CA ARG A 151 10.59 12.56 12.67
C ARG A 151 12.09 12.81 12.84
N ARG A 152 12.64 12.53 14.03
CA ARG A 152 14.09 12.63 14.24
C ARG A 152 14.86 11.63 13.37
N LEU A 153 14.34 10.41 13.24
CA LEU A 153 14.89 9.39 12.36
C LEU A 153 14.83 9.82 10.90
N GLN A 154 13.72 10.43 10.47
CA GLN A 154 13.58 11.01 9.14
C GLN A 154 14.61 12.13 8.89
N GLN A 155 14.77 13.07 9.83
CA GLN A 155 15.73 14.16 9.70
C GLN A 155 17.19 13.68 9.64
N ALA A 156 17.47 12.52 10.24
CA ALA A 156 18.80 11.92 10.23
C ALA A 156 19.12 11.17 8.93
N LEU A 157 18.15 10.91 8.04
CA LEU A 157 18.36 10.22 6.76
C LEU A 157 19.05 11.08 5.66
N HIS A 158 19.94 11.99 6.05
CA HIS A 158 20.76 12.73 5.10
C HIS A 158 22.05 11.96 4.74
N ASP A 159 22.83 12.49 3.79
CA ASP A 159 23.97 11.78 3.18
C ASP A 159 25.07 11.35 4.18
N ASP A 160 25.23 12.06 5.31
CA ASP A 160 26.28 11.75 6.29
C ASP A 160 25.89 10.65 7.30
N LEU A 161 24.60 10.26 7.33
CA LEU A 161 24.04 9.21 8.20
C LEU A 161 24.61 9.20 9.64
N PRO A 162 24.40 10.27 10.42
CA PRO A 162 25.01 10.42 11.73
C PRO A 162 24.53 9.33 12.69
N GLU A 163 25.38 8.98 13.65
CA GLU A 163 24.96 8.10 14.73
C GLU A 163 23.87 8.78 15.57
N ILE A 164 22.76 8.09 15.78
CA ILE A 164 21.61 8.58 16.53
C ILE A 164 21.25 7.60 17.64
N THR A 165 20.67 8.12 18.73
CA THR A 165 20.01 7.29 19.73
C THR A 165 18.50 7.34 19.56
N TYR A 166 17.90 6.20 19.25
CA TYR A 166 16.47 5.99 19.15
C TYR A 166 15.93 5.42 20.47
N THR A 167 14.79 5.94 20.93
CA THR A 167 14.07 5.37 22.08
C THR A 167 12.85 4.62 21.56
N ALA A 168 12.82 3.31 21.78
CA ALA A 168 11.70 2.44 21.47
C ALA A 168 10.47 2.72 22.34
N PRO A 169 9.25 2.34 21.91
CA PRO A 169 8.05 2.40 22.75
C PRO A 169 8.17 1.69 24.10
N SER A 170 9.03 0.67 24.22
CA SER A 170 9.35 0.00 25.49
C SER A 170 10.19 0.85 26.46
N GLY A 171 10.76 1.97 26.00
CA GLY A 171 11.70 2.81 26.74
C GLY A 171 13.17 2.45 26.53
N ASN A 172 13.45 1.30 25.89
CA ASN A 172 14.81 0.89 25.55
C ASN A 172 15.44 1.87 24.56
N ARG A 173 16.75 2.11 24.73
CA ARG A 173 17.52 3.03 23.89
C ARG A 173 18.49 2.24 23.03
N PHE A 174 18.49 2.54 21.74
CA PHE A 174 19.33 1.90 20.75
C PHE A 174 20.14 2.97 20.02
N THR A 175 21.43 2.72 19.82
CA THR A 175 22.34 3.64 19.13
C THR A 175 22.85 3.00 17.85
N GLY A 176 22.85 3.76 16.77
CA GLY A 176 23.35 3.30 15.47
C GLY A 176 23.07 4.32 14.37
N THR A 177 23.38 3.95 13.14
CA THR A 177 23.02 4.77 11.99
C THR A 177 21.50 4.76 11.78
N PRO A 178 20.91 5.76 11.10
CA PRO A 178 19.47 5.80 10.83
C PRO A 178 19.00 4.55 10.09
N GLU A 179 19.82 4.02 9.18
CA GLU A 179 19.55 2.79 8.45
C GLU A 179 19.50 1.55 9.36
N GLN A 180 20.42 1.44 10.33
CA GLN A 180 20.38 0.36 11.32
C GLN A 180 19.15 0.43 12.22
N ILE A 181 18.75 1.64 12.62
CA ILE A 181 17.53 1.85 13.41
C ILE A 181 16.29 1.45 12.59
N ILE A 182 16.17 1.93 11.34
CA ILE A 182 15.06 1.61 10.42
C ILE A 182 14.94 0.10 10.20
N ALA A 183 16.07 -0.57 10.02
CA ALA A 183 16.13 -1.99 9.78
C ALA A 183 15.52 -2.82 10.93
N ASN A 184 15.45 -2.27 12.16
CA ASN A 184 14.92 -2.97 13.34
C ASN A 184 13.56 -2.44 13.81
N LEU A 185 12.97 -1.46 13.13
CA LEU A 185 11.64 -0.94 13.49
C LEU A 185 10.58 -2.04 13.44
N GLY A 186 9.77 -2.13 14.51
CA GLY A 186 8.71 -3.13 14.62
C GLY A 186 9.16 -4.52 15.05
N SER A 187 10.47 -4.73 15.26
CA SER A 187 11.00 -5.99 15.78
C SER A 187 10.56 -6.23 17.23
N PRO A 188 10.60 -7.47 17.75
CA PRO A 188 10.27 -7.75 19.15
C PRO A 188 11.04 -6.89 20.17
N GLU A 189 12.28 -6.50 19.86
CA GLU A 189 13.13 -5.69 20.75
C GLU A 189 12.73 -4.21 20.74
N TYR A 190 12.35 -3.68 19.57
CA TYR A 190 11.96 -2.28 19.40
C TYR A 190 10.47 -2.09 19.74
N GLY A 191 9.61 -3.06 19.46
CA GLY A 191 8.17 -2.92 19.55
C GLY A 191 7.64 -1.87 18.56
N GLY A 192 6.49 -1.29 18.88
CA GLY A 192 5.84 -0.30 18.00
C GLY A 192 5.12 -0.95 16.83
N SER A 193 4.84 -0.14 15.80
CA SER A 193 4.26 -0.64 14.55
C SER A 193 5.27 -1.49 13.80
N TYR A 194 4.81 -2.49 13.04
CA TYR A 194 5.68 -3.17 12.09
C TYR A 194 5.79 -2.36 10.79
N PHE A 195 6.97 -2.39 10.16
CA PHE A 195 7.26 -1.69 8.92
C PHE A 195 7.72 -2.68 7.86
N THR A 196 7.15 -2.61 6.65
CA THR A 196 7.50 -3.58 5.58
C THR A 196 8.93 -3.43 5.07
N PHE A 197 9.57 -2.27 5.27
CA PHE A 197 10.98 -2.07 4.92
C PHE A 197 11.99 -2.60 5.95
N SER A 198 11.55 -3.17 7.07
CA SER A 198 12.42 -3.65 8.15
C SER A 198 13.09 -4.97 7.74
N ASN A 199 14.22 -5.29 8.38
CA ASN A 199 14.94 -6.53 8.12
C ASN A 199 14.10 -7.76 8.45
N GLU A 200 13.39 -7.76 9.59
CA GLU A 200 12.56 -8.90 9.98
C GLU A 200 11.47 -9.20 8.95
N ASN A 201 10.80 -8.16 8.43
CA ASN A 201 9.79 -8.31 7.38
C ASN A 201 10.44 -8.80 6.06
N ASN A 202 11.52 -8.16 5.61
CA ASN A 202 12.24 -8.54 4.40
C ASN A 202 12.75 -10.00 4.45
N TYR A 203 13.36 -10.42 5.57
CA TYR A 203 13.84 -11.79 5.75
C TYR A 203 12.71 -12.82 5.82
N THR A 204 11.55 -12.44 6.37
CA THR A 204 10.35 -13.28 6.36
C THR A 204 9.84 -13.48 4.93
N ILE A 205 9.77 -12.41 4.14
CA ILE A 205 9.42 -12.46 2.71
C ILE A 205 10.42 -13.33 1.95
N TRP A 206 11.72 -13.13 2.13
CA TRP A 206 12.76 -13.93 1.47
C TRP A 206 12.68 -15.41 1.83
N SER A 207 12.39 -15.73 3.10
CA SER A 207 12.19 -17.10 3.55
C SER A 207 10.98 -17.74 2.89
N PHE A 208 9.88 -17.01 2.72
CA PHE A 208 8.70 -17.46 1.99
C PHE A 208 9.00 -17.68 0.50
N LEU A 209 9.61 -16.71 -0.17
CA LEU A 209 9.99 -16.82 -1.59
C LEU A 209 10.94 -17.99 -1.83
N LYS A 210 11.90 -18.23 -0.93
CA LYS A 210 12.81 -19.38 -1.00
C LYS A 210 12.06 -20.71 -0.95
N LYS A 211 11.05 -20.83 -0.08
CA LYS A 211 10.18 -22.03 -0.01
C LYS A 211 9.39 -22.22 -1.31
N CYS A 212 8.71 -21.18 -1.78
CA CYS A 212 7.97 -21.23 -3.04
C CYS A 212 8.86 -21.58 -4.24
N HIS A 213 10.10 -21.07 -4.27
CA HIS A 213 11.07 -21.45 -5.30
C HIS A 213 11.51 -22.92 -5.16
N ALA A 214 11.80 -23.39 -3.94
CA ALA A 214 12.18 -24.79 -3.70
C ALA A 214 11.06 -25.77 -4.09
N ASP A 215 9.80 -25.36 -3.90
CA ASP A 215 8.61 -26.15 -4.24
C ASP A 215 8.19 -26.01 -5.72
N GLY A 216 8.95 -25.25 -6.53
CA GLY A 216 8.69 -25.09 -7.97
C GLY A 216 7.55 -24.13 -8.32
N HIS A 217 7.06 -23.32 -7.38
CA HIS A 217 6.02 -22.31 -7.61
C HIS A 217 6.54 -20.99 -8.20
N ILE A 218 7.85 -20.73 -8.13
CA ILE A 218 8.49 -19.55 -8.73
C ILE A 218 9.33 -19.99 -9.92
N TYR A 219 9.07 -19.40 -11.07
CA TYR A 219 9.85 -19.62 -12.29
C TYR A 219 10.08 -18.31 -13.03
N ARG A 220 11.08 -18.29 -13.91
CA ARG A 220 11.33 -17.18 -14.83
C ARG A 220 10.85 -17.59 -16.23
N GLY A 221 9.97 -16.79 -16.81
CA GLY A 221 9.42 -17.00 -18.14
C GLY A 221 9.33 -15.72 -18.97
N THR A 222 8.79 -15.83 -20.17
CA THR A 222 8.44 -14.69 -21.03
C THR A 222 6.98 -14.85 -21.42
N ASP A 223 6.17 -13.84 -21.11
CA ASP A 223 4.73 -13.84 -21.35
C ASP A 223 4.26 -12.42 -21.66
N VAL A 224 3.04 -12.29 -22.20
CA VAL A 224 2.38 -11.02 -22.44
C VAL A 224 1.75 -10.53 -21.14
N MET A 225 2.37 -9.52 -20.54
CA MET A 225 1.92 -8.92 -19.28
C MET A 225 1.34 -7.53 -19.52
N THR A 226 0.43 -7.10 -18.64
CA THR A 226 0.04 -5.69 -18.65
C THR A 226 1.22 -4.83 -18.22
N TRP A 227 1.52 -3.78 -18.99
CA TRP A 227 2.72 -2.97 -18.83
C TRP A 227 2.37 -1.50 -18.62
N CYS A 228 2.98 -0.87 -17.62
CA CYS A 228 2.89 0.58 -17.44
C CYS A 228 4.07 1.27 -18.12
N PRO A 229 3.88 2.02 -19.22
CA PRO A 229 4.98 2.68 -19.94
C PRO A 229 5.62 3.80 -19.11
N ARG A 230 4.87 4.42 -18.19
CA ARG A 230 5.38 5.47 -17.29
C ARG A 230 6.27 4.88 -16.20
N CYS A 231 5.80 3.83 -15.53
CA CYS A 231 6.54 3.19 -14.44
C CYS A 231 7.65 2.26 -14.96
N GLY A 232 7.56 1.80 -16.20
CA GLY A 232 8.53 0.87 -16.79
C GLY A 232 8.51 -0.51 -16.12
N THR A 233 7.34 -0.97 -15.68
CA THR A 233 7.18 -2.26 -15.00
C THR A 233 5.88 -2.97 -15.42
N GLY A 234 5.89 -4.30 -15.28
CA GLY A 234 4.70 -5.13 -15.42
C GLY A 234 3.79 -5.01 -14.21
N LEU A 235 2.49 -5.10 -14.43
CA LEU A 235 1.45 -5.03 -13.40
C LEU A 235 0.73 -6.36 -13.27
N SER A 236 0.34 -6.70 -12.05
CA SER A 236 -0.53 -7.83 -11.75
C SER A 236 -1.97 -7.58 -12.21
N GLN A 237 -2.75 -8.65 -12.37
CA GLN A 237 -4.16 -8.52 -12.76
C GLN A 237 -5.00 -7.72 -11.76
N MET A 238 -4.69 -7.81 -10.46
CA MET A 238 -5.41 -7.07 -9.41
C MET A 238 -5.15 -5.57 -9.51
N GLU A 239 -3.91 -5.15 -9.73
CA GLU A 239 -3.56 -3.73 -9.94
C GLU A 239 -4.27 -3.14 -11.17
N VAL A 240 -4.39 -3.93 -12.24
CA VAL A 240 -5.11 -3.52 -13.46
C VAL A 240 -6.61 -3.41 -13.22
N ALA A 241 -7.20 -4.34 -12.46
CA ALA A 241 -8.62 -4.34 -12.15
C ALA A 241 -9.02 -3.09 -11.34
N GLU A 242 -8.20 -2.67 -10.37
CA GLU A 242 -8.40 -1.45 -9.58
C GLU A 242 -8.32 -0.17 -10.43
N GLY A 243 -7.49 -0.18 -11.48
CA GLY A 243 -7.23 0.99 -12.32
C GLY A 243 -8.16 1.17 -13.53
N ARG A 244 -9.16 0.31 -13.74
CA ARG A 244 -9.98 0.33 -14.97
C ARG A 244 -10.77 1.63 -15.09
N LYS A 245 -10.71 2.23 -16.28
CA LYS A 245 -11.47 3.43 -16.66
C LYS A 245 -12.12 3.22 -18.01
N ILE A 246 -13.30 3.81 -18.18
CA ILE A 246 -13.95 3.89 -19.48
C ILE A 246 -13.20 4.96 -20.28
N THR A 247 -12.67 4.58 -21.44
CA THR A 247 -11.91 5.45 -22.34
C THR A 247 -12.41 5.32 -23.76
N GLU A 248 -12.27 6.38 -24.54
CA GLU A 248 -12.59 6.38 -25.96
C GLU A 248 -11.36 5.99 -26.78
N HIS A 249 -11.57 5.18 -27.82
CA HIS A 249 -10.50 4.72 -28.71
C HIS A 249 -10.91 4.93 -30.16
N THR A 250 -9.95 5.31 -31.00
CA THR A 250 -10.14 5.35 -32.45
C THR A 250 -10.36 3.93 -32.97
N SER A 251 -11.53 3.69 -33.56
CA SER A 251 -11.87 2.43 -34.21
C SER A 251 -11.61 2.55 -35.71
N VAL A 252 -10.73 1.71 -36.26
CA VAL A 252 -10.37 1.73 -37.68
C VAL A 252 -10.64 0.40 -38.37
N TYR A 253 -10.88 0.49 -39.68
CA TYR A 253 -10.96 -0.65 -40.59
C TYR A 253 -9.84 -0.55 -41.61
N VAL A 254 -9.04 -1.61 -41.76
CA VAL A 254 -7.86 -1.65 -42.63
C VAL A 254 -8.00 -2.78 -43.64
N ARG A 255 -7.70 -2.50 -44.91
CA ARG A 255 -7.72 -3.49 -45.99
C ARG A 255 -6.32 -4.04 -46.22
N PHE A 256 -6.18 -5.36 -46.18
CA PHE A 256 -4.97 -6.09 -46.52
C PHE A 256 -5.15 -6.84 -47.85
N PRO A 257 -4.62 -6.34 -48.97
CA PRO A 257 -4.74 -6.98 -50.28
C PRO A 257 -4.20 -8.41 -50.30
N ILE A 258 -4.87 -9.31 -51.03
CA ILE A 258 -4.42 -10.69 -51.18
C ILE A 258 -3.44 -10.78 -52.35
N LEU A 259 -2.25 -11.32 -52.09
CA LEU A 259 -1.25 -11.55 -53.14
C LEU A 259 -1.82 -12.51 -54.20
N GLY A 260 -1.77 -12.09 -55.47
CA GLY A 260 -2.24 -12.89 -56.61
C GLY A 260 -3.76 -12.86 -56.86
N ARG A 261 -4.55 -12.06 -56.12
CA ARG A 261 -5.98 -11.88 -56.38
C ARG A 261 -6.33 -10.41 -56.50
N GLU A 262 -6.54 -9.95 -57.74
CA GLU A 262 -6.92 -8.57 -57.98
C GLU A 262 -8.29 -8.24 -57.36
N ARG A 263 -8.38 -7.06 -56.73
CA ARG A 263 -9.58 -6.52 -56.08
C ARG A 263 -10.08 -7.31 -54.84
N GLU A 264 -9.34 -8.31 -54.37
CA GLU A 264 -9.63 -9.01 -53.11
C GLU A 264 -8.72 -8.54 -51.97
N ALA A 265 -9.30 -8.34 -50.78
CA ALA A 265 -8.56 -7.96 -49.58
C ALA A 265 -9.25 -8.52 -48.32
N PHE A 266 -8.45 -8.84 -47.30
CA PHE A 266 -8.98 -9.02 -45.95
C PHE A 266 -9.34 -7.67 -45.35
N LEU A 267 -10.52 -7.57 -44.74
CA LEU A 267 -10.92 -6.40 -43.97
C LEU A 267 -10.70 -6.71 -42.48
N VAL A 268 -9.88 -5.91 -41.82
CA VAL A 268 -9.53 -6.06 -40.40
C VAL A 268 -10.06 -4.86 -39.62
N TRP A 269 -10.67 -5.13 -38.47
CA TRP A 269 -11.09 -4.11 -37.50
C TRP A 269 -10.14 -4.10 -36.30
N THR A 270 -9.77 -2.91 -35.83
CA THR A 270 -8.98 -2.75 -34.59
C THR A 270 -9.25 -1.42 -33.90
N THR A 271 -9.11 -1.40 -32.57
CA THR A 271 -9.07 -0.19 -31.73
C THR A 271 -7.66 0.20 -31.32
N THR A 272 -6.65 -0.59 -31.70
CA THR A 272 -5.22 -0.35 -31.42
C THR A 272 -4.40 -0.31 -32.71
N PRO A 273 -4.48 0.77 -33.52
CA PRO A 273 -3.77 0.85 -34.80
C PRO A 273 -2.25 0.67 -34.69
N TRP A 274 -1.68 1.04 -33.54
CA TRP A 274 -0.25 0.89 -33.26
C TRP A 274 0.24 -0.56 -33.20
N THR A 275 -0.66 -1.55 -33.09
CA THR A 275 -0.32 -2.99 -33.14
C THR A 275 -0.39 -3.59 -34.55
N LEU A 276 -0.76 -2.81 -35.58
CA LEU A 276 -0.92 -3.34 -36.94
C LEU A 276 0.39 -3.86 -37.55
N THR A 277 1.54 -3.43 -37.03
CA THR A 277 2.86 -3.91 -37.45
C THR A 277 3.11 -5.37 -37.09
N SER A 278 2.33 -5.97 -36.18
CA SER A 278 2.68 -7.26 -35.56
C SER A 278 1.67 -8.40 -35.76
N MET A 279 0.47 -8.22 -36.34
CA MET A 279 -0.53 -9.30 -36.36
C MET A 279 -1.49 -9.33 -37.57
N LEU A 280 -1.77 -10.55 -38.04
CA LEU A 280 -3.01 -10.98 -38.71
C LEU A 280 -3.40 -12.36 -38.16
N MET A 281 -4.67 -12.57 -37.78
CA MET A 281 -5.21 -13.88 -37.38
C MET A 281 -6.53 -14.15 -38.15
N TYR A 282 -6.74 -15.39 -38.58
CA TYR A 282 -7.95 -15.85 -39.27
C TYR A 282 -8.52 -17.10 -38.60
N GLN A 283 -9.85 -17.17 -38.43
CA GLN A 283 -10.54 -18.34 -37.88
C GLN A 283 -11.02 -19.27 -39.01
N PRO A 284 -10.51 -20.52 -39.12
CA PRO A 284 -10.82 -21.42 -40.25
C PRO A 284 -12.28 -21.89 -40.34
N SER A 285 -13.02 -21.90 -39.23
CA SER A 285 -14.37 -22.48 -39.14
C SER A 285 -15.51 -21.50 -39.47
N MET A 286 -15.22 -20.25 -39.80
CA MET A 286 -16.22 -19.28 -40.24
C MET A 286 -16.57 -19.44 -41.73
N ARG A 287 -17.00 -20.63 -42.16
CA ARG A 287 -17.78 -20.77 -43.39
C ARG A 287 -19.26 -20.64 -43.03
N ARG A 288 -19.84 -19.45 -43.19
CA ARG A 288 -21.31 -19.32 -43.18
C ARG A 288 -21.87 -20.05 -44.39
N ASN A 289 -22.78 -20.98 -44.13
CA ASN A 289 -23.73 -21.52 -45.08
C ASN A 289 -24.43 -20.33 -45.79
N THR A 290 -24.17 -20.13 -47.07
CA THR A 290 -24.61 -18.95 -47.85
C THR A 290 -26.10 -18.93 -48.20
N ASN A 291 -26.96 -19.68 -47.49
CA ASN A 291 -28.36 -19.89 -47.87
C ASN A 291 -29.43 -19.22 -47.00
N SER A 292 -29.13 -18.30 -46.07
CA SER A 292 -30.19 -17.81 -45.15
C SER A 292 -30.18 -16.32 -44.76
N VAL A 293 -29.61 -15.40 -45.54
CA VAL A 293 -29.76 -13.96 -45.25
C VAL A 293 -30.06 -13.15 -46.52
N LEU A 294 -31.22 -13.42 -47.11
CA LEU A 294 -31.95 -12.48 -47.96
C LEU A 294 -33.45 -12.62 -47.67
N GLN A 295 -33.86 -12.29 -46.44
CA GLN A 295 -35.27 -11.98 -46.17
C GLN A 295 -35.37 -10.59 -45.53
N ARG A 296 -35.71 -9.64 -46.41
CA ARG A 296 -36.57 -8.47 -46.20
C ARG A 296 -36.48 -7.76 -44.85
N GLN A 297 -35.82 -6.60 -44.85
CA GLN A 297 -36.38 -5.42 -44.20
C GLN A 297 -36.70 -4.39 -45.28
N GLN A 298 -37.95 -4.40 -45.74
CA GLN A 298 -38.61 -3.21 -46.25
C GLN A 298 -39.08 -2.44 -45.01
N CYS A 299 -38.49 -1.27 -44.76
CA CYS A 299 -39.07 -0.29 -43.84
C CYS A 299 -40.20 0.45 -44.57
N GLY A 300 -41.40 0.41 -43.99
CA GLY A 300 -42.38 1.48 -44.12
C GLY A 300 -42.12 2.56 -43.08
#